data_AF-A0A258JLN1-F1
#
_entry.id   AF-A0A258JLN1-F1
#
_cell.length_a   1.000
_cell.length_b   1.000
_cell.length_c   1.000
_cell.angle_alpha   90.00
_cell.angle_beta   90.00
_cell.angle_gamma   90.00
#
_symmetry.space_group_name_H-M   'P 1'
#
loop_
_entity.id
_entity.type
_entity.pdbx_description
1 polymer ?
#
loop_
_entity_poly.entity_id
_entity_poly.type
_entity_poly.pdbx_seq_one_letter_code
_entity_poly.pdbx_strand_id
1 'polypeptide(L)' 'EPAPTSAPSAPPSRPKRRGRQRRAAAIELDVGGVRVTIENGASPATIAAVIGALKAGS' A
#
# COMPACT_ATOMS: atom_id res chain seq x y z
N GLU A 1 11.80 10.20 51.36
CA GLU A 1 12.13 9.00 50.57
C GLU A 1 11.08 8.85 49.46
N PRO A 2 11.46 8.83 48.17
CA PRO A 2 10.56 9.12 47.05
C PRO A 2 9.80 7.88 46.56
N ALA A 3 8.49 8.00 46.31
CA ALA A 3 7.74 6.98 45.58
C ALA A 3 7.85 7.22 44.06
N PRO A 4 8.10 6.18 43.25
CA PRO A 4 8.56 6.35 41.88
C PRO A 4 7.46 6.79 40.90
N THR A 5 7.81 7.81 40.12
CA THR A 5 7.13 8.26 38.90
C THR A 5 6.94 7.10 37.93
N SER A 6 5.71 6.57 37.84
CA SER A 6 5.34 5.65 36.76
C SER A 6 4.70 6.46 35.63
N ALA A 7 5.55 6.93 34.71
CA ALA A 7 5.07 7.47 33.43
C ALA A 7 4.29 6.38 32.68
N PRO A 8 3.22 6.72 31.94
CA PRO A 8 2.48 5.71 31.17
C PRO A 8 3.37 5.20 30.04
N SER A 9 3.74 3.91 30.10
CA SER A 9 4.43 3.21 29.02
C SER A 9 3.64 3.36 27.73
N ALA A 10 4.24 4.02 26.73
CA ALA A 10 3.65 4.14 25.40
C ALA A 10 3.34 2.75 24.83
N PRO A 11 2.14 2.52 24.27
CA PRO A 11 1.83 1.24 23.68
C PRO A 11 2.73 0.97 22.47
N PRO A 12 3.16 -0.29 22.24
CA PRO A 12 3.96 -0.63 21.08
C PRO A 12 3.19 -0.30 19.79
N SER A 13 3.83 0.44 18.89
CA SER A 13 3.31 0.70 17.54
C SER A 13 3.21 -0.63 16.78
N ARG A 14 2.05 -1.28 16.87
CA ARG A 14 1.78 -2.52 16.15
C ARG A 14 1.68 -2.17 14.66
N PRO A 15 2.53 -2.70 13.77
CA PRO A 15 2.37 -2.47 12.34
C PRO A 15 0.98 -2.97 11.94
N LYS A 16 0.16 -2.04 11.43
CA LYS A 16 -1.23 -2.27 11.03
C LYS A 16 -1.23 -3.44 10.05
N ARG A 17 -1.66 -4.61 10.53
CA ARG A 17 -1.73 -5.86 9.75
C ARG A 17 -2.47 -5.53 8.47
N ARG A 18 -1.73 -5.50 7.36
CA ARG A 18 -2.24 -5.12 6.03
C ARG A 18 -3.49 -5.96 5.81
N GLY A 19 -4.64 -5.28 5.89
CA GLY A 19 -5.94 -5.92 5.87
C GLY A 19 -5.99 -6.80 4.64
N ARG A 20 -6.37 -8.07 4.87
CA ARG A 20 -6.72 -9.08 3.86
C ARG A 20 -7.05 -8.38 2.55
N GLN A 21 -6.09 -8.36 1.63
CA GLN A 21 -6.20 -7.70 0.34
C GLN A 21 -7.44 -8.28 -0.31
N ARG A 22 -8.54 -7.51 -0.28
CA ARG A 22 -9.80 -7.90 -0.90
C ARG A 22 -9.42 -8.30 -2.31
N ARG A 23 -9.75 -9.53 -2.73
CA ARG A 23 -9.54 -10.00 -4.10
C ARG A 23 -10.23 -8.95 -4.99
N ALA A 24 -9.44 -8.04 -5.52
CA ALA A 24 -9.93 -6.86 -6.22
C ALA A 24 -10.10 -7.28 -7.67
N ALA A 25 -11.30 -7.02 -8.22
CA ALA A 25 -11.61 -7.25 -9.62
C ALA A 25 -10.49 -6.72 -10.53
N ALA A 26 -10.35 -7.31 -11.72
CA ALA A 26 -9.38 -6.82 -12.70
C ALA A 26 -9.57 -5.31 -12.90
N ILE A 27 -8.47 -4.55 -12.79
CA ILE A 27 -8.50 -3.09 -12.86
C ILE A 27 -8.11 -2.69 -14.27
N GLU A 28 -8.97 -1.95 -14.95
CA GLU A 28 -8.66 -1.31 -16.22
C GLU A 28 -8.26 0.14 -15.98
N LEU A 29 -7.15 0.56 -16.58
CA LEU A 29 -6.58 1.89 -16.47
C LEU A 29 -6.29 2.44 -17.87
N ASP A 30 -6.53 3.72 -18.08
CA ASP A 30 -6.05 4.45 -19.25
C ASP A 30 -5.04 5.51 -18.77
N VAL A 31 -3.81 5.43 -19.27
CA VAL A 31 -2.73 6.36 -18.92
C VAL A 31 -2.17 6.94 -20.21
N GLY A 32 -2.48 8.20 -20.48
CA GLY A 32 -1.98 8.89 -21.69
C GLY A 32 -2.40 8.23 -23.01
N GLY A 33 -3.56 7.56 -23.05
CA GLY A 33 -4.03 6.81 -24.22
C GLY A 33 -3.57 5.36 -24.28
N VAL A 34 -2.76 4.91 -23.31
CA VAL A 34 -2.36 3.51 -23.15
C VAL A 34 -3.32 2.80 -22.21
N ARG A 35 -4.06 1.81 -22.74
CA ARG A 35 -4.92 0.92 -21.96
C ARG A 35 -4.10 -0.16 -21.26
N VAL A 36 -4.28 -0.30 -19.96
CA VAL A 36 -3.62 -1.28 -19.10
C VAL A 36 -4.67 -2.09 -18.35
N THR A 37 -4.56 -3.40 -18.39
CA THR A 37 -5.39 -4.32 -17.61
C THR A 37 -4.54 -4.97 -16.53
N ILE A 38 -4.92 -4.80 -15.27
CA ILE A 38 -4.23 -5.37 -14.12
C ILE A 38 -5.09 -6.50 -13.56
N GLU A 39 -4.59 -7.73 -13.70
CA GLU A 39 -5.29 -8.92 -13.23
C GLU A 39 -5.29 -9.08 -11.71
N ASN A 40 -6.19 -9.96 -11.24
CA ASN A 40 -6.26 -10.37 -9.85
C ASN A 40 -4.93 -10.95 -9.36
N GLY A 41 -4.45 -10.46 -8.22
CA GLY A 41 -3.21 -10.95 -7.60
C GLY A 41 -1.96 -10.19 -8.01
N ALA A 42 -2.06 -9.19 -8.89
CA ALA A 42 -0.97 -8.24 -9.11
C ALA A 42 -0.56 -7.57 -7.80
N SER A 43 0.74 -7.58 -7.51
CA SER A 43 1.26 -6.98 -6.28
C SER A 43 1.12 -5.45 -6.33
N PRO A 44 0.86 -4.77 -5.20
CA PRO A 44 0.80 -3.31 -5.18
C PRO A 44 2.08 -2.64 -5.71
N ALA A 45 3.24 -3.28 -5.52
CA ALA A 45 4.51 -2.81 -6.06
C ALA A 45 4.53 -2.86 -7.60
N THR A 46 3.99 -3.93 -8.18
CA THR A 46 3.84 -4.08 -9.65
C THR A 46 2.93 -2.99 -10.21
N ILE A 47 1.79 -2.71 -9.57
CA ILE A 47 0.86 -1.67 -10.00
C ILE A 47 1.56 -0.29 -10.01
N ALA A 48 2.24 0.05 -8.93
CA ALA A 48 2.97 1.31 -8.82
C ALA A 48 4.11 1.42 -9.86
N ALA A 49 4.82 0.33 -10.11
CA ALA A 49 5.90 0.29 -11.10
C ALA A 49 5.37 0.52 -12.52
N VAL A 50 4.27 -0.13 -12.91
CA VAL A 50 3.66 0.05 -14.24
C VAL A 50 3.22 1.50 -14.44
N ILE A 51 2.51 2.08 -13.48
CA ILE A 51 2.08 3.48 -13.56
C ILE A 51 3.29 4.43 -13.62
N GLY A 52 4.31 4.19 -12.79
CA GLY A 52 5.53 4.98 -12.78
C GLY A 52 6.29 4.92 -14.12
N ALA A 53 6.40 3.73 -14.72
CA ALA A 53 7.06 3.54 -16.01
C ALA A 53 6.31 4.25 -17.15
N LEU A 54 4.98 4.15 -17.18
CA LEU A 54 4.16 4.81 -18.20
C LEU A 54 4.22 6.34 -18.08
N LYS A 55 4.25 6.86 -16.86
CA LYS A 55 4.38 8.31 -16.62
C LYS A 55 5.77 8.86 -16.96
N ALA A 56 6.82 8.05 -16.85
CA ALA A 56 8.20 8.48 -17.14
C ALA A 56 8.59 8.37 -18.63
N GLY A 57 7.87 7.56 -19.40
CA GLY A 57 8.12 7.34 -20.83
C GLY A 57 7.24 8.13 -21.79
N SER A 58 6.34 8.98 -21.28
CA SER A 58 5.43 9.83 -22.07
C SER A 58 5.90 11.28 -22.15
#